data_AF-A0A2E7AWY7-F1
#
_entry.id   AF-A0A2E7AWY7-F1
#
_cell.length_a   1.000
_cell.length_b   1.000
_cell.length_c   1.000
_cell.angle_alpha   90.00
_cell.angle_beta   90.00
_cell.angle_gamma   90.00
#
_symmetry.space_group_name_H-M   'P 1'
#
loop_
_entity.id
_entity.type
_entity.pdbx_description
1 polymer ?
#
loop_
_entity_poly.entity_id
_entity_poly.type
_entity_poly.pdbx_seq_one_letter_code
_entity_poly.pdbx_strand_id
1 'polypeptide(L)'
;MASPADVVERSMSINAKFLPRLEAAVEQNALLRIGWTGSGEEVPKNGEVGLCPAMPDGARIRALGKLGSWTSSFGHGGKFDVEGEVGSFFGAYNNGSKISATGFVGRCAGFMMQNGELFANDGAGDDLGMYMSDGLICVRGDVGQRLGNGMTGGTIIVQGDVGKGAGCGMKGGRIIIEGRCPTPPQGIQLRPLTAKELTELNKLLDNQGTSIGNDALCLESSSSIEYHIDSSSVSSGDLSSIAITPMDDAPLIENHDVDTAALIHGSDDEALPVLLPLPILPYVPDGRILNVEGNSSGRLSQVQTQPFLVEEHPRPIDILQLNLRSLCSLTQHSTSIAGACIDFDSLPALNSEELDGLLVILRTLLTTDLPILASQGISRIQTLHKSSVYHNLQVAVSRIEDGTGIPEAATLPIIGRSVKTNLESSNTIAALEFGFTCDAHDVIVARCAGAQFVITQPPVLEMEDMEFWLHGMTIDMKRILRSIGLESIDQVQRAHLRALDYDTAAVSGLRMVGYERPLPHWFAR
;
A
#
# COMPACT_ATOMS: atom_id res chain seq x y z
N MET A 1 -27.63 2.49 -12.00
CA MET A 1 -26.32 1.84 -11.77
C MET A 1 -26.07 1.89 -10.28
N ALA A 2 -25.54 0.82 -9.68
CA ALA A 2 -25.20 0.81 -8.26
C ALA A 2 -24.10 1.85 -7.98
N SER A 3 -24.10 2.45 -6.79
CA SER A 3 -23.01 3.34 -6.38
C SER A 3 -21.71 2.54 -6.17
N PRO A 4 -20.52 3.15 -6.23
CA PRO A 4 -19.27 2.47 -5.89
C PRO A 4 -19.29 1.84 -4.49
N ALA A 5 -19.89 2.53 -3.50
CA ALA A 5 -20.07 1.98 -2.15
C ALA A 5 -20.94 0.72 -2.14
N ASP A 6 -22.02 0.68 -2.92
CA ASP A 6 -22.89 -0.51 -3.04
C ASP A 6 -22.14 -1.69 -3.69
N VAL A 7 -21.15 -1.42 -4.55
CA VAL A 7 -20.30 -2.46 -5.15
C VAL A 7 -19.37 -3.04 -4.09
N VAL A 8 -18.69 -2.19 -3.31
CA VAL A 8 -17.80 -2.59 -2.22
C VAL A 8 -18.55 -3.41 -1.17
N GLU A 9 -19.72 -2.96 -0.71
CA GLU A 9 -20.51 -3.68 0.30
C GLU A 9 -20.96 -5.05 -0.21
N ARG A 10 -21.39 -5.14 -1.48
CA ARG A 10 -21.76 -6.42 -2.10
C ARG A 10 -20.55 -7.36 -2.22
N SER A 11 -19.39 -6.85 -2.62
CA SER A 11 -18.15 -7.63 -2.67
C SER A 11 -17.78 -8.19 -1.30
N MET A 12 -17.80 -7.36 -0.26
CA MET A 12 -17.54 -7.79 1.12
C MET A 12 -18.55 -8.85 1.58
N SER A 13 -19.85 -8.66 1.30
CA SER A 13 -20.90 -9.64 1.63
C SER A 13 -20.71 -10.98 0.93
N ILE A 14 -20.24 -10.96 -0.33
CA ILE A 14 -19.92 -12.17 -1.08
C ILE A 14 -18.74 -12.88 -0.42
N ASN A 15 -17.63 -12.19 -0.18
CA ASN A 15 -16.43 -12.79 0.42
C ASN A 15 -16.70 -13.38 1.81
N ALA A 16 -17.44 -12.67 2.67
CA ALA A 16 -17.80 -13.14 4.01
C ALA A 16 -18.62 -14.45 3.99
N LYS A 17 -19.52 -14.60 3.00
CA LYS A 17 -20.32 -15.83 2.82
C LYS A 17 -19.53 -16.93 2.11
N PHE A 18 -18.52 -16.54 1.33
CA PHE A 18 -17.80 -17.42 0.43
C PHE A 18 -16.67 -18.17 1.15
N LEU A 19 -15.87 -17.49 1.99
CA LEU A 19 -14.71 -18.09 2.66
C LEU A 19 -15.05 -19.37 3.46
N PRO A 20 -16.07 -19.40 4.33
CA PRO A 20 -16.42 -20.64 5.06
C PRO A 20 -16.91 -21.76 4.14
N ARG A 21 -17.55 -21.41 3.02
CA ARG A 21 -18.01 -22.37 2.01
C ARG A 21 -16.84 -22.93 1.20
N LEU A 22 -15.79 -22.14 1.00
CA LEU A 22 -14.59 -22.52 0.27
C LEU A 22 -13.86 -23.65 1.00
N GLU A 23 -13.68 -23.52 2.31
CA GLU A 23 -13.08 -24.56 3.15
C GLU A 23 -13.87 -25.88 3.07
N ALA A 24 -15.19 -25.82 3.28
CA ALA A 24 -16.05 -26.99 3.18
C ALA A 24 -16.06 -27.62 1.77
N ALA A 25 -15.98 -26.80 0.72
CA ALA A 25 -15.93 -27.28 -0.66
C ALA A 25 -14.61 -27.98 -0.99
N VAL A 26 -13.48 -27.50 -0.44
CA VAL A 26 -12.17 -28.16 -0.57
C VAL A 26 -12.22 -29.54 0.08
N GLU A 27 -12.75 -29.65 1.31
CA GLU A 27 -12.90 -30.94 2.00
C GLU A 27 -13.77 -31.93 1.23
N GLN A 28 -14.80 -31.44 0.55
CA GLN A 28 -15.75 -32.26 -0.21
C GLN A 28 -15.37 -32.44 -1.69
N ASN A 29 -14.25 -31.86 -2.14
CA ASN A 29 -13.84 -31.78 -3.54
C ASN A 29 -14.97 -31.27 -4.47
N ALA A 30 -15.73 -30.30 -3.99
CA ALA A 30 -16.90 -29.74 -4.66
C ALA A 30 -16.55 -28.48 -5.47
N LEU A 31 -17.27 -28.28 -6.59
CA LEU A 31 -17.18 -27.05 -7.38
C LEU A 31 -18.09 -25.98 -6.79
N LEU A 32 -17.53 -24.83 -6.44
CA LEU A 32 -18.32 -23.64 -6.08
C LEU A 32 -18.66 -22.82 -7.32
N ARG A 33 -19.89 -22.31 -7.35
CA ARG A 33 -20.42 -21.52 -8.45
C ARG A 33 -20.81 -20.13 -7.97
N ILE A 34 -20.29 -19.10 -8.62
CA ILE A 34 -20.59 -17.69 -8.35
C ILE A 34 -21.34 -17.10 -9.54
N GLY A 35 -22.53 -16.57 -9.29
CA GLY A 35 -23.41 -16.10 -10.37
C GLY A 35 -24.42 -17.15 -10.83
N TRP A 36 -24.73 -18.12 -9.97
CA TRP A 36 -25.86 -19.03 -10.12
C TRP A 36 -26.68 -19.09 -8.83
N THR A 37 -27.98 -19.33 -8.95
CA THR A 37 -28.83 -19.67 -7.81
C THR A 37 -28.65 -21.13 -7.38
N GLY A 38 -29.20 -21.51 -6.22
CA GLY A 38 -29.24 -22.91 -5.79
C GLY A 38 -30.05 -23.83 -6.71
N SER A 39 -30.98 -23.28 -7.50
CA SER A 39 -31.72 -24.00 -8.55
C SER A 39 -30.98 -24.07 -9.88
N GLY A 40 -29.82 -23.43 -10.00
CA GLY A 40 -28.98 -23.44 -11.20
C GLY A 40 -29.31 -22.36 -12.23
N GLU A 41 -30.18 -21.39 -11.90
CA GLU A 41 -30.46 -20.25 -12.76
C GLU A 41 -29.28 -19.28 -12.79
N GLU A 42 -28.99 -18.72 -13.96
CA GLU A 42 -27.89 -17.79 -14.17
C GLU A 42 -28.22 -16.39 -13.62
N VAL A 43 -27.33 -15.88 -12.79
CA VAL A 43 -27.38 -14.51 -12.24
C VAL A 43 -25.98 -13.92 -12.38
N PRO A 44 -25.58 -13.50 -13.59
CA PRO A 44 -24.24 -13.01 -13.85
C PRO A 44 -23.85 -11.85 -12.92
N LYS A 45 -22.62 -11.89 -12.45
CA LYS A 45 -22.01 -10.80 -11.68
C LYS A 45 -21.67 -9.62 -12.58
N ASN A 46 -21.64 -8.43 -12.00
CA ASN A 46 -21.45 -7.18 -12.73
C ASN A 46 -20.76 -6.12 -11.86
N GLY A 47 -19.43 -6.13 -11.94
CA GLY A 47 -18.54 -5.11 -11.39
C GLY A 47 -18.09 -5.35 -9.96
N GLU A 48 -18.51 -6.42 -9.29
CA GLU A 48 -18.00 -6.75 -7.95
C GLU A 48 -16.47 -6.94 -7.97
N VAL A 49 -15.77 -6.16 -7.15
CA VAL A 49 -14.30 -6.10 -7.03
C VAL A 49 -13.76 -6.98 -5.91
N GLY A 50 -12.47 -7.31 -5.94
CA GLY A 50 -11.76 -7.99 -4.83
C GLY A 50 -12.32 -9.36 -4.47
N LEU A 51 -12.93 -10.07 -5.44
CA LEU A 51 -13.60 -11.33 -5.18
C LEU A 51 -12.61 -12.50 -5.08
N CYS A 52 -12.88 -13.41 -4.14
CA CYS A 52 -12.15 -14.66 -3.95
C CYS A 52 -10.62 -14.50 -3.80
N PRO A 53 -10.13 -13.60 -2.91
CA PRO A 53 -8.70 -13.53 -2.64
C PRO A 53 -8.23 -14.78 -1.89
N ALA A 54 -6.93 -15.06 -1.94
CA ALA A 54 -6.27 -16.11 -1.17
C ALA A 54 -6.85 -17.52 -1.35
N MET A 55 -7.21 -17.88 -2.57
CA MET A 55 -7.72 -19.21 -2.89
C MET A 55 -6.72 -20.31 -2.44
N PRO A 56 -7.15 -21.30 -1.63
CA PRO A 56 -6.28 -22.37 -1.15
C PRO A 56 -6.15 -23.49 -2.18
N ASP A 57 -5.18 -24.38 -1.96
CA ASP A 57 -5.02 -25.56 -2.81
C ASP A 57 -6.25 -26.49 -2.76
N GLY A 58 -6.53 -27.14 -3.89
CA GLY A 58 -7.72 -28.00 -4.07
C GLY A 58 -9.04 -27.25 -4.29
N ALA A 59 -9.10 -25.92 -4.09
CA ALA A 59 -10.29 -25.14 -4.35
C ALA A 59 -10.69 -25.18 -5.83
N ARG A 60 -11.99 -25.23 -6.11
CA ARG A 60 -12.53 -25.20 -7.48
C ARG A 60 -13.69 -24.24 -7.55
N ILE A 61 -13.53 -23.17 -8.31
CA ILE A 61 -14.49 -22.08 -8.41
C ILE A 61 -14.79 -21.80 -9.88
N ARG A 62 -16.07 -21.65 -10.19
CA ARG A 62 -16.54 -21.17 -11.49
C ARG A 62 -17.39 -19.93 -11.27
N ALA A 63 -17.13 -18.86 -12.01
CA ALA A 63 -17.85 -17.61 -11.94
C ALA A 63 -18.47 -17.23 -13.30
N LEU A 64 -19.59 -16.52 -13.28
CA LEU A 64 -20.28 -16.03 -14.47
C LEU A 64 -20.49 -14.52 -14.40
N GLY A 65 -20.18 -13.83 -15.49
CA GLY A 65 -20.44 -12.40 -15.67
C GLY A 65 -19.18 -11.56 -15.83
N LYS A 66 -19.31 -10.25 -15.56
CA LYS A 66 -18.23 -9.28 -15.63
C LYS A 66 -17.74 -8.97 -14.22
N LEU A 67 -16.59 -9.52 -13.84
CA LEU A 67 -16.01 -9.32 -12.52
C LEU A 67 -15.12 -8.08 -12.51
N GLY A 68 -15.08 -7.40 -11.36
CA GLY A 68 -14.29 -6.18 -11.17
C GLY A 68 -12.80 -6.46 -10.93
N SER A 69 -12.08 -5.38 -10.64
CA SER A 69 -10.64 -5.42 -10.38
C SER A 69 -10.28 -6.29 -9.18
N TRP A 70 -9.06 -6.81 -9.19
CA TRP A 70 -8.47 -7.66 -8.15
C TRP A 70 -9.21 -8.98 -7.88
N THR A 71 -9.91 -9.51 -8.87
CA THR A 71 -10.53 -10.84 -8.75
C THR A 71 -9.45 -11.94 -8.68
N SER A 72 -9.65 -12.93 -7.81
CA SER A 72 -8.79 -14.12 -7.64
C SER A 72 -7.31 -13.82 -7.36
N SER A 73 -7.01 -12.76 -6.62
CA SER A 73 -5.65 -12.37 -6.21
C SER A 73 -5.12 -13.19 -5.03
N PHE A 74 -3.80 -13.21 -4.82
CA PHE A 74 -3.10 -13.84 -3.67
C PHE A 74 -3.33 -15.35 -3.53
N GLY A 75 -3.75 -16.06 -4.57
CA GLY A 75 -4.08 -17.48 -4.47
C GLY A 75 -2.85 -18.39 -4.33
N HIS A 76 -2.95 -19.43 -3.51
CA HIS A 76 -1.88 -20.40 -3.20
C HIS A 76 -2.10 -21.78 -3.83
N GLY A 77 -3.12 -21.92 -4.68
CA GLY A 77 -3.47 -23.18 -5.32
C GLY A 77 -4.92 -23.20 -5.80
N GLY A 78 -5.39 -24.36 -6.28
CA GLY A 78 -6.76 -24.52 -6.77
C GLY A 78 -7.00 -23.94 -8.18
N LYS A 79 -8.27 -23.91 -8.59
CA LYS A 79 -8.72 -23.50 -9.92
C LYS A 79 -9.87 -22.49 -9.87
N PHE A 80 -9.73 -21.38 -10.59
CA PHE A 80 -10.76 -20.35 -10.73
C PHE A 80 -11.04 -20.07 -12.21
N ASP A 81 -12.26 -20.38 -12.68
CA ASP A 81 -12.65 -20.18 -14.08
C ASP A 81 -13.77 -19.14 -14.20
N VAL A 82 -13.61 -18.14 -15.07
CA VAL A 82 -14.63 -17.10 -15.33
C VAL A 82 -15.21 -17.23 -16.74
N GLU A 83 -16.54 -17.37 -16.80
CA GLU A 83 -17.33 -17.15 -17.99
C GLU A 83 -17.71 -15.68 -18.11
N GLY A 84 -16.90 -14.92 -18.85
CA GLY A 84 -17.03 -13.48 -19.05
C GLY A 84 -15.70 -12.73 -18.89
N GLU A 85 -15.82 -11.43 -18.66
CA GLU A 85 -14.72 -10.47 -18.55
C GLU A 85 -14.26 -10.31 -17.09
N VAL A 86 -13.01 -9.92 -16.90
CA VAL A 86 -12.47 -9.56 -15.57
C VAL A 86 -11.71 -8.23 -15.63
N GLY A 87 -11.87 -7.42 -14.59
CA GLY A 87 -11.22 -6.11 -14.45
C GLY A 87 -9.70 -6.18 -14.25
N SER A 88 -9.12 -5.05 -13.83
CA SER A 88 -7.68 -4.91 -13.62
C SER A 88 -7.16 -5.84 -12.53
N PHE A 89 -5.85 -6.14 -12.51
CA PHE A 89 -5.21 -6.93 -11.45
C PHE A 89 -5.80 -8.34 -11.26
N PHE A 90 -6.43 -8.93 -12.29
CA PHE A 90 -6.89 -10.32 -12.24
C PHE A 90 -5.72 -11.25 -11.92
N GLY A 91 -5.84 -12.05 -10.85
CA GLY A 91 -4.76 -12.95 -10.45
C GLY A 91 -3.49 -12.28 -9.94
N ALA A 92 -3.55 -11.01 -9.53
CA ALA A 92 -2.39 -10.35 -8.92
C ALA A 92 -1.89 -11.14 -7.70
N TYR A 93 -0.58 -11.19 -7.52
CA TYR A 93 0.11 -11.93 -6.45
C TYR A 93 -0.21 -13.45 -6.41
N ASN A 94 -0.58 -14.05 -7.54
CA ASN A 94 -0.81 -15.49 -7.61
C ASN A 94 0.49 -16.27 -7.32
N ASN A 95 0.39 -17.30 -6.48
CA ASN A 95 1.48 -18.16 -6.06
C ASN A 95 1.05 -19.64 -6.08
N GLY A 96 0.55 -20.10 -7.22
CA GLY A 96 0.26 -21.52 -7.47
C GLY A 96 -1.14 -21.84 -7.97
N SER A 97 -2.05 -20.87 -8.00
CA SER A 97 -3.41 -21.08 -8.51
C SER A 97 -3.45 -21.16 -10.03
N LYS A 98 -4.45 -21.86 -10.56
CA LYS A 98 -4.76 -21.90 -11.99
C LYS A 98 -6.01 -21.10 -12.27
N ILE A 99 -5.88 -19.99 -12.95
CA ILE A 99 -6.98 -19.07 -13.18
C ILE A 99 -7.24 -18.89 -14.67
N SER A 100 -8.51 -18.78 -15.07
CA SER A 100 -8.88 -18.58 -16.47
C SER A 100 -10.06 -17.62 -16.64
N ALA A 101 -10.06 -16.88 -17.75
CA ALA A 101 -11.17 -16.05 -18.19
C ALA A 101 -11.46 -16.29 -19.68
N THR A 102 -12.73 -16.43 -20.01
CA THR A 102 -13.18 -16.61 -21.41
C THR A 102 -13.27 -15.30 -22.18
N GLY A 103 -13.42 -14.17 -21.50
CA GLY A 103 -13.42 -12.82 -22.08
C GLY A 103 -12.13 -12.04 -21.81
N PHE A 104 -12.18 -10.73 -22.10
CA PHE A 104 -11.07 -9.80 -21.93
C PHE A 104 -10.66 -9.67 -20.46
N VAL A 105 -9.35 -9.58 -20.20
CA VAL A 105 -8.80 -9.29 -18.87
C VAL A 105 -8.20 -7.89 -18.80
N GLY A 106 -8.47 -7.16 -17.71
CA GLY A 106 -8.03 -5.78 -17.52
C GLY A 106 -6.51 -5.60 -17.43
N ARG A 107 -6.08 -4.35 -17.20
CA ARG A 107 -4.65 -4.02 -17.04
C ARG A 107 -4.04 -4.70 -15.82
N CYS A 108 -2.74 -4.92 -15.83
CA CYS A 108 -1.99 -5.49 -14.72
C CYS A 108 -2.45 -6.90 -14.28
N ALA A 109 -3.12 -7.67 -15.16
CA ALA A 109 -3.39 -9.08 -14.86
C ALA A 109 -2.09 -9.86 -14.65
N GLY A 110 -2.05 -10.75 -13.65
CA GLY A 110 -0.83 -11.45 -13.23
C GLY A 110 0.26 -10.54 -12.63
N PHE A 111 -0.09 -9.35 -12.15
CA PHE A 111 0.84 -8.46 -11.44
C PHE A 111 1.50 -9.15 -10.25
N MET A 112 2.83 -9.05 -10.11
CA MET A 112 3.61 -9.68 -9.02
C MET A 112 3.36 -11.21 -8.90
N MET A 113 3.01 -11.89 -9.99
CA MET A 113 2.80 -13.34 -9.98
C MET A 113 4.11 -14.09 -9.68
N GLN A 114 4.05 -14.96 -8.67
CA GLN A 114 5.19 -15.73 -8.16
C GLN A 114 5.18 -17.18 -8.63
N ASN A 115 4.01 -17.74 -8.93
CA ASN A 115 3.82 -19.08 -9.48
C ASN A 115 2.35 -19.27 -9.93
N GLY A 116 2.06 -20.37 -10.62
CA GLY A 116 0.71 -20.73 -11.06
C GLY A 116 0.50 -20.52 -12.55
N GLU A 117 -0.76 -20.49 -12.98
CA GLU A 117 -1.13 -20.35 -14.40
C GLU A 117 -2.28 -19.34 -14.56
N LEU A 118 -2.20 -18.45 -15.55
CA LEU A 118 -3.27 -17.51 -15.94
C LEU A 118 -3.59 -17.69 -17.43
N PHE A 119 -4.86 -17.94 -17.76
CA PHE A 119 -5.33 -18.06 -19.13
C PHE A 119 -6.41 -17.01 -19.48
N ALA A 120 -6.28 -16.34 -20.61
CA ALA A 120 -7.31 -15.42 -21.13
C ALA A 120 -7.56 -15.67 -22.61
N ASN A 121 -8.83 -15.70 -23.03
CA ASN A 121 -9.20 -16.08 -24.40
C ASN A 121 -9.50 -14.90 -25.35
N ASP A 122 -9.66 -13.69 -24.83
CA ASP A 122 -10.10 -12.52 -25.62
C ASP A 122 -9.26 -11.27 -25.31
N GLY A 123 -7.94 -11.43 -25.22
CA GLY A 123 -6.98 -10.36 -25.05
C GLY A 123 -6.78 -9.88 -23.62
N ALA A 124 -5.85 -8.95 -23.44
CA ALA A 124 -5.51 -8.37 -22.15
C ALA A 124 -5.16 -6.88 -22.24
N GLY A 125 -5.34 -6.16 -21.13
CA GLY A 125 -4.96 -4.76 -20.99
C GLY A 125 -3.45 -4.50 -20.94
N ASP A 126 -3.10 -3.26 -20.61
CA ASP A 126 -1.73 -2.83 -20.39
C ASP A 126 -1.06 -3.56 -19.21
N ASP A 127 0.26 -3.66 -19.22
CA ASP A 127 1.08 -4.12 -18.10
C ASP A 127 0.78 -5.57 -17.63
N LEU A 128 0.29 -6.43 -18.54
CA LEU A 128 0.11 -7.87 -18.29
C LEU A 128 1.42 -8.50 -17.79
N GLY A 129 1.39 -9.21 -16.67
CA GLY A 129 2.57 -9.86 -16.08
C GLY A 129 3.63 -8.89 -15.53
N MET A 130 3.23 -7.65 -15.19
CA MET A 130 4.16 -6.69 -14.57
C MET A 130 4.75 -7.25 -13.26
N TYR A 131 6.08 -7.19 -13.13
CA TYR A 131 6.86 -7.74 -12.03
C TYR A 131 6.67 -9.24 -11.77
N MET A 132 6.22 -10.02 -12.76
CA MET A 132 6.14 -11.47 -12.66
C MET A 132 7.54 -12.09 -12.41
N SER A 133 7.63 -12.99 -11.44
CA SER A 133 8.89 -13.68 -11.09
C SER A 133 8.92 -15.15 -11.49
N ASP A 134 7.77 -15.82 -11.55
CA ASP A 134 7.64 -17.17 -12.12
C ASP A 134 6.18 -17.49 -12.49
N GLY A 135 5.94 -18.64 -13.11
CA GLY A 135 4.64 -19.13 -13.54
C GLY A 135 4.40 -19.02 -15.06
N LEU A 136 3.16 -19.25 -15.48
CA LEU A 136 2.74 -19.22 -16.88
C LEU A 136 1.54 -18.30 -17.08
N ILE A 137 1.66 -17.35 -18.02
CA ILE A 137 0.52 -16.57 -18.50
C ILE A 137 0.33 -16.90 -19.99
N CYS A 138 -0.89 -17.21 -20.41
CA CYS A 138 -1.23 -17.43 -21.82
C CYS A 138 -2.48 -16.64 -22.19
N VAL A 139 -2.36 -15.79 -23.22
CA VAL A 139 -3.43 -14.93 -23.71
C VAL A 139 -3.64 -15.16 -25.19
N ARG A 140 -4.90 -15.39 -25.58
CA ARG A 140 -5.33 -15.36 -26.97
C ARG A 140 -5.97 -14.01 -27.26
N GLY A 141 -5.62 -13.38 -28.36
CA GLY A 141 -6.04 -12.02 -28.68
C GLY A 141 -4.98 -10.98 -28.34
N ASP A 142 -5.31 -9.72 -28.62
CA ASP A 142 -4.35 -8.61 -28.52
C ASP A 142 -4.08 -8.22 -27.07
N VAL A 143 -2.84 -7.80 -26.81
CA VAL A 143 -2.39 -7.33 -25.49
C VAL A 143 -1.95 -5.87 -25.58
N GLY A 144 -2.27 -5.11 -24.53
CA GLY A 144 -1.90 -3.71 -24.40
C GLY A 144 -0.40 -3.44 -24.34
N GLN A 145 -0.06 -2.24 -23.86
CA GLN A 145 1.31 -1.76 -23.75
C GLN A 145 2.05 -2.41 -22.58
N ARG A 146 3.39 -2.39 -22.62
CA ARG A 146 4.26 -2.77 -21.49
C ARG A 146 4.02 -4.20 -20.98
N LEU A 147 3.74 -5.13 -21.88
CA LEU A 147 3.71 -6.57 -21.58
C LEU A 147 4.99 -7.00 -20.85
N GLY A 148 4.88 -7.66 -19.70
CA GLY A 148 6.01 -8.16 -18.92
C GLY A 148 6.91 -7.06 -18.35
N ASN A 149 6.36 -5.87 -18.05
CA ASN A 149 7.11 -4.75 -17.48
C ASN A 149 7.78 -5.13 -16.16
N GLY A 150 9.11 -5.02 -16.06
CA GLY A 150 9.86 -5.37 -14.85
C GLY A 150 9.87 -6.88 -14.53
N MET A 151 9.48 -7.75 -15.47
CA MET A 151 9.47 -9.22 -15.28
C MET A 151 10.88 -9.75 -14.97
N THR A 152 11.01 -10.59 -13.95
CA THR A 152 12.29 -11.20 -13.55
C THR A 152 12.36 -12.70 -13.85
N GLY A 153 11.23 -13.34 -14.13
CA GLY A 153 11.15 -14.75 -14.46
C GLY A 153 9.74 -15.18 -14.87
N GLY A 154 9.56 -16.47 -15.19
CA GLY A 154 8.31 -17.02 -15.72
C GLY A 154 8.22 -17.01 -17.25
N THR A 155 7.06 -17.41 -17.77
CA THR A 155 6.77 -17.48 -19.20
C THR A 155 5.44 -16.81 -19.52
N ILE A 156 5.43 -15.88 -20.47
CA ILE A 156 4.19 -15.27 -21.00
C ILE A 156 4.06 -15.65 -22.47
N ILE A 157 2.89 -16.13 -22.89
CA ILE A 157 2.57 -16.53 -24.26
C ILE A 157 1.40 -15.68 -24.75
N VAL A 158 1.57 -14.99 -25.88
CA VAL A 158 0.53 -14.17 -26.50
C VAL A 158 0.29 -14.64 -27.94
N GLN A 159 -0.95 -15.00 -28.23
CA GLN A 159 -1.43 -15.32 -29.58
C GLN A 159 -2.26 -14.15 -30.13
N GLY A 160 -1.56 -13.09 -30.53
CA GLY A 160 -2.14 -11.82 -30.95
C GLY A 160 -1.10 -10.70 -31.04
N ASP A 161 -1.55 -9.49 -31.34
CA ASP A 161 -0.68 -8.32 -31.43
C ASP A 161 -0.38 -7.75 -30.04
N VAL A 162 0.83 -7.21 -29.85
CA VAL A 162 1.27 -6.62 -28.59
C VAL A 162 1.49 -5.11 -28.74
N GLY A 163 1.13 -4.35 -27.72
CA GLY A 163 1.39 -2.91 -27.65
C GLY A 163 2.88 -2.54 -27.52
N LYS A 164 3.14 -1.23 -27.43
CA LYS A 164 4.52 -0.71 -27.29
C LYS A 164 5.12 -1.08 -25.94
N GLY A 165 6.44 -1.25 -25.90
CA GLY A 165 7.18 -1.41 -24.65
C GLY A 165 7.18 -2.82 -24.07
N ALA A 166 6.92 -3.86 -24.88
CA ALA A 166 7.04 -5.25 -24.43
C ALA A 166 8.43 -5.54 -23.84
N GLY A 167 8.46 -6.13 -22.64
CA GLY A 167 9.65 -6.42 -21.86
C GLY A 167 10.37 -5.20 -21.28
N CYS A 168 9.75 -4.02 -21.21
CA CYS A 168 10.40 -2.85 -20.60
C CYS A 168 10.90 -3.18 -19.18
N GLY A 169 12.20 -3.01 -18.92
CA GLY A 169 12.82 -3.33 -17.61
C GLY A 169 12.82 -4.82 -17.24
N MET A 170 12.52 -5.72 -18.19
CA MET A 170 12.59 -7.16 -17.96
C MET A 170 14.04 -7.59 -17.69
N LYS A 171 14.26 -8.33 -16.59
CA LYS A 171 15.56 -8.82 -16.14
C LYS A 171 15.71 -10.34 -16.31
N GLY A 172 14.61 -11.04 -16.56
CA GLY A 172 14.59 -12.49 -16.77
C GLY A 172 13.22 -13.00 -17.18
N GLY A 173 13.13 -14.29 -17.50
CA GLY A 173 11.92 -14.92 -18.06
C GLY A 173 11.91 -14.97 -19.58
N ARG A 174 10.78 -15.37 -20.17
CA ARG A 174 10.58 -15.43 -21.63
C ARG A 174 9.18 -14.95 -22.01
N ILE A 175 9.07 -14.11 -23.03
CA ILE A 175 7.79 -13.67 -23.60
C ILE A 175 7.69 -14.16 -25.04
N ILE A 176 6.67 -14.94 -25.35
CA ILE A 176 6.44 -15.55 -26.66
C ILE A 176 5.28 -14.83 -27.32
N ILE A 177 5.50 -14.34 -28.54
CA ILE A 177 4.53 -13.54 -29.28
C ILE A 177 4.30 -14.17 -30.65
N GLU A 178 3.08 -14.66 -30.88
CA GLU A 178 2.57 -15.11 -32.17
C GLU A 178 1.68 -14.01 -32.77
N GLY A 179 2.32 -12.96 -33.27
CA GLY A 179 1.66 -11.76 -33.78
C GLY A 179 2.64 -10.61 -33.98
N ARG A 180 2.12 -9.39 -34.16
CA ARG A 180 2.97 -8.20 -34.35
C ARG A 180 3.49 -7.70 -33.01
N CYS A 181 4.81 -7.58 -32.90
CA CYS A 181 5.49 -6.90 -31.81
C CYS A 181 6.17 -5.62 -32.35
N PRO A 182 5.85 -4.42 -31.82
CA PRO A 182 6.62 -3.22 -32.06
C PRO A 182 8.09 -3.39 -31.65
N THR A 183 8.96 -2.49 -32.10
CA THR A 183 10.38 -2.52 -31.74
C THR A 183 10.55 -2.58 -30.21
N PRO A 184 11.24 -3.63 -29.68
CA PRO A 184 11.46 -3.76 -28.25
C PRO A 184 12.28 -2.59 -27.67
N PRO A 185 12.12 -2.28 -26.37
CA PRO A 185 12.96 -1.32 -25.66
C PRO A 185 14.44 -1.71 -25.65
N GLN A 186 15.29 -0.76 -25.24
CA GLN A 186 16.70 -1.04 -24.99
C GLN A 186 16.86 -2.13 -23.93
N GLY A 187 17.83 -3.02 -24.13
CA GLY A 187 18.11 -4.12 -23.22
C GLY A 187 17.29 -5.39 -23.50
N ILE A 188 16.40 -5.37 -24.48
CA ILE A 188 15.54 -6.50 -24.84
C ILE A 188 15.85 -6.98 -26.26
N GLN A 189 15.97 -8.29 -26.43
CA GLN A 189 16.17 -8.92 -27.74
C GLN A 189 14.95 -9.72 -28.17
N LEU A 190 14.65 -9.64 -29.47
CA LEU A 190 13.61 -10.41 -30.12
C LEU A 190 14.25 -11.39 -31.10
N ARG A 191 13.99 -12.69 -30.95
CA ARG A 191 14.55 -13.76 -31.77
C ARG A 191 13.48 -14.80 -32.13
N PRO A 192 13.65 -15.58 -33.21
CA PRO A 192 12.78 -16.73 -33.45
C PRO A 192 12.97 -17.82 -32.39
N LEU A 193 11.92 -18.63 -32.18
CA LEU A 193 11.98 -19.81 -31.32
C LEU A 193 12.82 -20.94 -31.96
N THR A 194 13.51 -21.71 -31.12
CA THR A 194 14.15 -22.96 -31.55
C THR A 194 13.12 -24.10 -31.60
N ALA A 195 13.37 -25.14 -32.40
CA ALA A 195 12.47 -26.30 -32.50
C ALA A 195 12.24 -27.02 -31.15
N LYS A 196 13.24 -26.99 -30.26
CA LYS A 196 13.13 -27.55 -28.90
C LYS A 196 12.18 -26.73 -28.04
N GLU A 197 12.36 -25.41 -28.02
CA GLU A 197 11.47 -24.48 -27.29
C GLU A 197 10.04 -24.57 -27.80
N LEU A 198 9.84 -24.63 -29.12
CA LEU A 198 8.50 -24.78 -29.70
C LEU A 198 7.81 -26.08 -29.25
N THR A 199 8.55 -27.18 -29.17
CA THR A 199 8.01 -28.47 -28.68
C THR A 199 7.67 -28.39 -27.18
N GLU A 200 8.53 -27.75 -26.38
CA GLU A 200 8.31 -27.53 -24.94
C GLU A 200 7.07 -26.66 -24.69
N LEU A 201 6.96 -25.54 -25.39
CA LEU A 201 5.84 -24.60 -25.27
C LEU A 201 4.51 -25.22 -25.72
N ASN A 202 4.51 -25.94 -26.85
CA ASN A 202 3.30 -26.64 -27.30
C ASN A 202 2.86 -27.71 -26.30
N LYS A 203 3.80 -28.39 -25.62
CA LYS A 203 3.46 -29.33 -24.55
C LYS A 203 2.82 -28.65 -23.32
N LEU A 204 3.24 -27.42 -23.00
CA LEU A 204 2.61 -26.62 -21.94
C LEU A 204 1.18 -26.22 -22.33
N LEU A 205 0.94 -25.99 -23.62
CA LEU A 205 -0.35 -25.57 -24.18
C LEU A 205 -1.29 -26.73 -24.54
N ASP A 206 -0.81 -27.99 -24.59
CA ASP A 206 -1.63 -29.17 -24.92
C ASP A 206 -2.90 -29.25 -24.04
N ASN A 207 -2.75 -28.92 -22.75
CA ASN A 207 -3.86 -28.93 -21.80
C ASN A 207 -4.94 -27.86 -22.07
N GLN A 208 -4.63 -26.87 -22.89
CA GLN A 208 -5.49 -25.74 -23.23
C GLN A 208 -6.06 -25.81 -24.65
N GLY A 209 -5.72 -26.85 -25.41
CA GLY A 209 -6.19 -27.03 -26.79
C GLY A 209 -5.67 -25.98 -27.76
N THR A 210 -4.52 -25.39 -27.46
CA THR A 210 -3.86 -24.37 -28.30
C THR A 210 -2.44 -24.81 -28.67
N SER A 211 -1.91 -24.27 -29.75
CA SER A 211 -0.53 -24.46 -30.17
C SER A 211 0.00 -23.19 -30.80
N ILE A 212 1.31 -22.98 -30.70
CA ILE A 212 2.03 -21.86 -31.30
C ILE A 212 2.72 -22.30 -32.59
N GLY A 213 2.65 -21.46 -33.61
CA GLY A 213 3.32 -21.61 -34.90
C GLY A 213 4.83 -21.34 -34.88
N ASN A 214 5.49 -21.71 -35.99
CA ASN A 214 6.94 -21.53 -36.16
C ASN A 214 7.35 -20.06 -36.37
N ASP A 215 6.39 -19.18 -36.60
CA ASP A 215 6.54 -17.74 -36.79
C ASP A 215 6.54 -16.95 -35.48
N ALA A 216 6.27 -17.61 -34.35
CA ALA A 216 6.33 -16.96 -33.05
C ALA A 216 7.74 -16.53 -32.66
N LEU A 217 7.80 -15.37 -32.02
CA LEU A 217 9.02 -14.71 -31.61
C LEU A 217 9.17 -14.79 -30.09
N CYS A 218 10.39 -15.03 -29.64
CA CYS A 218 10.80 -15.02 -28.24
C CYS A 218 11.47 -13.68 -27.93
N LEU A 219 10.94 -12.99 -26.93
CA LEU A 219 11.45 -11.77 -26.36
C LEU A 219 12.08 -12.10 -25.00
N GLU A 220 13.33 -11.69 -24.82
CA GLU A 220 14.14 -11.99 -23.63
C GLU A 220 15.09 -10.83 -23.30
N SER A 221 15.52 -10.76 -22.04
CA SER A 221 16.52 -9.78 -21.60
C SER A 221 17.87 -10.06 -22.26
N SER A 222 18.46 -9.03 -22.86
CA SER A 222 19.87 -9.04 -23.24
C SER A 222 20.73 -8.73 -22.02
N SER A 223 21.97 -9.23 -21.99
CA SER A 223 22.92 -9.05 -20.88
C SER A 223 23.54 -7.63 -20.85
N SER A 224 22.75 -6.59 -21.07
CA SER A 224 23.21 -5.20 -21.00
C SER A 224 23.20 -4.69 -19.57
N ILE A 225 24.27 -4.00 -19.18
CA ILE A 225 24.42 -3.35 -17.87
C ILE A 225 23.44 -2.19 -17.79
N GLU A 226 22.49 -2.24 -16.85
CA GLU A 226 21.65 -1.10 -16.50
C GLU A 226 22.48 -0.05 -15.73
N TYR A 227 22.38 1.22 -16.15
CA TYR A 227 22.88 2.34 -15.37
C TYR A 227 21.74 2.84 -14.48
N HIS A 228 21.77 2.51 -13.19
CA HIS A 228 20.94 3.19 -12.20
C HIS A 228 21.59 4.53 -11.83
N ILE A 229 20.99 5.63 -12.29
CA ILE A 229 21.30 6.96 -11.78
C ILE A 229 20.25 7.28 -10.74
N ASP A 230 20.56 6.99 -9.47
CA ASP A 230 19.74 7.47 -8.37
C ASP A 230 20.15 8.93 -8.10
N SER A 231 19.23 9.85 -8.35
CA SER A 231 19.44 11.30 -8.17
C SER A 231 18.27 11.92 -7.42
N SER A 232 17.83 11.23 -6.36
CA SER A 232 16.87 11.80 -5.42
C SER A 232 17.51 12.99 -4.70
N SER A 233 16.82 14.13 -4.70
CA SER A 233 17.22 15.29 -3.92
C SER A 233 16.62 15.16 -2.53
N VAL A 234 17.46 15.01 -1.51
CA VAL A 234 17.03 15.01 -0.10
C VAL A 234 17.25 16.39 0.51
N SER A 235 16.32 16.83 1.35
CA SER A 235 16.57 17.99 2.22
C SER A 235 17.64 17.60 3.24
N SER A 236 18.48 18.56 3.63
CA SER A 236 19.45 18.41 4.72
C SER A 236 19.01 19.15 5.99
N GLY A 237 17.75 19.58 6.05
CA GLY A 237 17.22 20.35 7.16
C GLY A 237 16.72 19.46 8.30
N ASP A 238 16.59 20.08 9.46
CA ASP A 238 15.84 19.57 10.60
C ASP A 238 14.85 20.68 11.05
N LEU A 239 13.92 20.37 11.96
CA LEU A 239 12.98 21.38 12.46
C LEU A 239 13.61 22.28 13.54
N SER A 240 14.92 22.20 13.78
CA SER A 240 15.61 22.91 14.87
C SER A 240 15.54 24.43 14.78
N SER A 241 15.31 24.96 13.57
CA SER A 241 15.10 26.38 13.27
C SER A 241 13.72 26.91 13.68
N ILE A 242 12.88 26.08 14.29
CA ILE A 242 11.54 26.44 14.75
C ILE A 242 11.52 26.41 16.28
N ALA A 243 11.03 27.46 16.92
CA ALA A 243 10.80 27.50 18.36
C ALA A 243 9.33 27.22 18.69
N ILE A 244 9.14 26.54 19.82
CA ILE A 244 7.84 26.38 20.48
C ILE A 244 7.76 27.46 21.57
N THR A 245 6.69 28.25 21.54
CA THR A 245 6.50 29.41 22.41
C THR A 245 5.12 29.35 23.07
N PRO A 246 5.01 29.75 24.35
CA PRO A 246 3.71 29.84 25.02
C PRO A 246 2.84 30.90 24.35
N MET A 247 1.52 30.73 24.51
CA MET A 247 0.54 31.76 24.21
C MET A 247 0.26 32.58 25.49
N ASP A 248 -1.01 32.71 25.88
CA ASP A 248 -1.42 33.47 27.07
C ASP A 248 -1.44 32.60 28.34
N ASP A 249 -1.22 31.29 28.21
CA ASP A 249 -1.27 30.31 29.29
C ASP A 249 -0.05 30.41 30.22
N ALA A 250 -0.29 30.26 31.52
CA ALA A 250 0.76 30.18 32.52
C ALA A 250 1.40 28.78 32.52
N PRO A 251 2.70 28.65 32.80
CA PRO A 251 3.34 27.33 32.87
C PRO A 251 2.72 26.49 33.98
N LEU A 252 2.56 25.19 33.70
CA LEU A 252 2.09 24.23 34.67
C LEU A 252 3.18 23.91 35.69
N ILE A 253 2.77 23.51 36.90
CA ILE A 253 3.71 23.06 37.94
C ILE A 253 4.45 21.80 37.50
N GLU A 254 5.64 21.57 38.05
CA GLU A 254 6.54 20.51 37.61
C GLU A 254 5.89 19.11 37.65
N ASN A 255 5.10 18.78 38.64
CA ASN A 255 4.49 17.44 38.73
C ASN A 255 3.05 17.37 38.21
N HIS A 256 2.60 18.37 37.45
CA HIS A 256 1.30 18.30 36.77
C HIS A 256 1.33 17.20 35.72
N ASP A 257 0.33 16.31 35.73
CA ASP A 257 0.26 15.24 34.74
C ASP A 257 -0.21 15.79 33.40
N VAL A 258 0.41 15.33 32.33
CA VAL A 258 0.15 15.81 30.97
C VAL A 258 -0.12 14.62 30.07
N ASP A 259 -1.15 14.73 29.27
CA ASP A 259 -1.53 13.74 28.26
C ASP A 259 -0.72 13.94 26.98
N THR A 260 -0.05 12.87 26.55
CA THR A 260 0.76 12.83 25.32
C THR A 260 0.20 11.86 24.29
N ALA A 261 -0.90 11.18 24.59
CA ALA A 261 -1.40 10.12 23.74
C ALA A 261 -2.01 10.66 22.45
N ALA A 262 -1.97 9.83 21.41
CA ALA A 262 -2.74 10.01 20.18
C ALA A 262 -3.53 8.74 19.87
N LEU A 263 -4.58 8.88 19.06
CA LEU A 263 -5.45 7.78 18.66
C LEU A 263 -5.48 7.65 17.15
N ILE A 264 -5.46 6.40 16.68
CA ILE A 264 -5.86 6.03 15.32
C ILE A 264 -7.20 5.31 15.44
N HIS A 265 -8.27 5.99 15.03
CA HIS A 265 -9.61 5.42 15.06
C HIS A 265 -9.75 4.27 14.07
N GLY A 266 -10.59 3.29 14.38
CA GLY A 266 -10.92 2.19 13.46
C GLY A 266 -11.86 2.64 12.33
N SER A 267 -12.35 1.68 11.56
CA SER A 267 -13.14 2.01 10.36
C SER A 267 -14.60 2.39 10.60
N ASP A 268 -15.10 2.12 11.81
CA ASP A 268 -16.40 2.55 12.32
C ASP A 268 -16.28 2.99 13.79
N ASP A 269 -17.37 3.50 14.36
CA ASP A 269 -17.42 4.03 15.72
C ASP A 269 -17.35 2.92 16.81
N GLU A 270 -17.55 1.65 16.44
CA GLU A 270 -17.51 0.51 17.37
C GLU A 270 -16.11 -0.13 17.44
N ALA A 271 -15.29 0.06 16.42
CA ALA A 271 -13.92 -0.43 16.35
C ALA A 271 -13.02 0.22 17.41
N LEU A 272 -12.24 -0.62 18.10
CA LEU A 272 -11.29 -0.15 19.10
C LEU A 272 -10.17 0.67 18.43
N PRO A 273 -9.89 1.89 18.92
CA PRO A 273 -8.81 2.70 18.37
C PRO A 273 -7.44 2.12 18.75
N VAL A 274 -6.45 2.33 17.89
CA VAL A 274 -5.05 2.08 18.23
C VAL A 274 -4.54 3.26 19.05
N LEU A 275 -4.21 3.00 20.31
CA LEU A 275 -3.63 3.98 21.23
C LEU A 275 -2.13 4.10 20.99
N LEU A 276 -1.66 5.32 20.71
CA LEU A 276 -0.25 5.67 20.67
C LEU A 276 0.08 6.43 21.98
N PRO A 277 0.77 5.81 22.97
CA PRO A 277 1.12 6.47 24.23
C PRO A 277 1.93 7.76 24.02
N LEU A 278 2.81 7.75 23.02
CA LEU A 278 3.42 8.93 22.43
C LEU A 278 2.83 9.15 21.04
N PRO A 279 2.74 10.39 20.54
CA PRO A 279 2.19 10.70 19.23
C PRO A 279 3.21 10.41 18.10
N ILE A 280 3.78 9.22 18.15
CA ILE A 280 4.70 8.68 17.18
C ILE A 280 4.31 7.25 16.82
N LEU A 281 4.72 6.81 15.64
CA LEU A 281 4.64 5.44 15.18
C LEU A 281 6.03 5.07 14.62
N PRO A 282 6.94 4.56 15.47
CA PRO A 282 8.29 4.26 15.03
C PRO A 282 8.30 3.14 13.97
N TYR A 283 9.09 3.31 12.92
CA TYR A 283 9.28 2.31 11.88
C TYR A 283 10.40 1.34 12.22
N VAL A 284 10.13 0.03 12.13
CA VAL A 284 11.15 -1.02 12.21
C VAL A 284 10.92 -2.07 11.13
N PRO A 285 11.96 -2.59 10.45
CA PRO A 285 11.77 -3.58 9.39
C PRO A 285 11.20 -4.92 9.88
N ASP A 286 11.68 -5.44 11.01
CA ASP A 286 11.29 -6.74 11.57
C ASP A 286 10.86 -6.59 13.04
N GLY A 287 9.59 -6.87 13.33
CA GLY A 287 8.98 -6.74 14.66
C GLY A 287 9.52 -7.75 15.69
N ARG A 288 10.29 -8.76 15.30
CA ARG A 288 10.94 -9.69 16.25
C ARG A 288 11.84 -8.99 17.25
N ILE A 289 12.45 -7.86 16.88
CA ILE A 289 13.30 -7.06 17.77
C ILE A 289 12.50 -6.42 18.92
N LEU A 290 11.17 -6.35 18.80
CA LEU A 290 10.25 -5.76 19.77
C LEU A 290 9.71 -6.80 20.77
N ASN A 291 10.05 -8.07 20.61
CA ASN A 291 9.64 -9.13 21.53
C ASN A 291 10.49 -9.09 22.80
N VAL A 292 9.82 -9.09 23.95
CA VAL A 292 10.47 -9.01 25.27
C VAL A 292 10.26 -10.33 26.00
N GLU A 293 11.31 -10.86 26.62
CA GLU A 293 11.18 -11.97 27.55
C GLU A 293 10.39 -11.53 28.80
N GLY A 294 9.59 -12.43 29.37
CA GLY A 294 8.70 -12.09 30.49
C GLY A 294 9.42 -11.36 31.64
N ASN A 295 8.96 -10.16 31.95
CA ASN A 295 9.47 -9.33 33.03
C ASN A 295 8.94 -9.83 34.39
N SER A 296 9.82 -9.95 35.40
CA SER A 296 9.51 -10.44 36.76
C SER A 296 8.84 -9.40 37.69
N SER A 297 8.87 -8.12 37.33
CA SER A 297 8.24 -6.98 38.02
C SER A 297 6.76 -6.74 37.68
N GLY A 298 6.23 -7.39 36.63
CA GLY A 298 4.82 -7.28 36.22
C GLY A 298 4.42 -5.95 35.56
N ARG A 299 5.36 -5.03 35.30
CA ARG A 299 5.12 -3.78 34.54
C ARG A 299 5.54 -3.96 33.09
N LEU A 300 4.71 -3.50 32.15
CA LEU A 300 5.07 -3.45 30.73
C LEU A 300 6.09 -2.33 30.48
N SER A 301 7.05 -2.57 29.58
CA SER A 301 7.98 -1.55 29.11
C SER A 301 7.31 -0.59 28.12
N GLN A 302 7.95 0.53 27.79
CA GLN A 302 7.45 1.45 26.76
C GLN A 302 7.40 0.79 25.40
N VAL A 303 8.43 0.04 25.00
CA VAL A 303 8.43 -0.74 23.77
C VAL A 303 7.24 -1.71 23.73
N GLN A 304 6.90 -2.37 24.83
CA GLN A 304 5.77 -3.31 24.89
C GLN A 304 4.38 -2.65 24.76
N THR A 305 4.27 -1.34 24.99
CA THR A 305 3.00 -0.61 24.99
C THR A 305 2.85 0.35 23.81
N GLN A 306 3.96 0.75 23.19
CA GLN A 306 4.00 1.61 22.02
C GLN A 306 3.80 0.77 20.74
N PRO A 307 2.80 1.09 19.90
CA PRO A 307 2.67 0.56 18.54
C PRO A 307 3.82 1.02 17.63
N PHE A 308 4.23 0.14 16.71
CA PHE A 308 5.24 0.41 15.68
C PHE A 308 4.66 0.20 14.27
N LEU A 309 5.24 0.85 13.27
CA LEU A 309 5.06 0.50 11.85
C LEU A 309 6.10 -0.59 11.51
N VAL A 310 5.64 -1.72 10.99
CA VAL A 310 6.49 -2.92 10.82
C VAL A 310 6.27 -3.55 9.44
N GLU A 311 7.33 -4.02 8.78
CA GLU A 311 7.19 -4.75 7.50
C GLU A 311 6.99 -6.25 7.69
N GLU A 312 7.73 -6.87 8.61
CA GLU A 312 7.69 -8.31 8.87
C GLU A 312 7.50 -8.62 10.36
N HIS A 313 6.79 -9.71 10.66
CA HIS A 313 6.55 -10.19 12.03
C HIS A 313 5.98 -9.13 13.00
N PRO A 314 4.89 -8.43 12.62
CA PRO A 314 4.25 -7.45 13.50
C PRO A 314 3.71 -8.10 14.78
N ARG A 315 3.72 -7.35 15.89
CA ARG A 315 2.99 -7.72 17.11
C ARG A 315 1.52 -7.35 16.95
N PRO A 316 0.62 -7.90 17.80
CA PRO A 316 -0.81 -7.56 17.77
C PRO A 316 -1.17 -6.08 17.89
N ILE A 317 -0.26 -5.25 18.44
CA ILE A 317 -0.45 -3.81 18.60
C ILE A 317 0.17 -2.98 17.46
N ASP A 318 0.88 -3.61 16.53
CA ASP A 318 1.64 -2.93 15.49
C ASP A 318 0.83 -2.74 14.20
N ILE A 319 1.27 -1.79 13.37
CA ILE A 319 0.72 -1.49 12.06
C ILE A 319 1.60 -2.14 11.00
N LEU A 320 1.02 -2.97 10.13
CA LEU A 320 1.75 -3.64 9.06
C LEU A 320 1.93 -2.71 7.86
N GLN A 321 3.17 -2.47 7.43
CA GLN A 321 3.47 -1.73 6.22
C GLN A 321 3.35 -2.63 4.98
N LEU A 322 2.50 -2.22 4.05
CA LEU A 322 2.20 -2.89 2.80
C LEU A 322 2.79 -2.10 1.64
N ASN A 323 3.86 -2.63 1.06
CA ASN A 323 4.49 -2.14 -0.16
C ASN A 323 4.37 -3.19 -1.27
N LEU A 324 4.88 -2.86 -2.46
CA LEU A 324 4.90 -3.75 -3.63
C LEU A 324 5.30 -5.20 -3.29
N ARG A 325 6.32 -5.38 -2.43
CA ARG A 325 6.89 -6.69 -2.08
C ARG A 325 6.22 -7.30 -0.86
N SER A 326 5.96 -6.54 0.20
CA SER A 326 5.36 -7.10 1.44
C SER A 326 3.91 -7.55 1.23
N LEU A 327 3.21 -7.06 0.21
CA LEU A 327 1.90 -7.60 -0.18
C LEU A 327 1.97 -9.11 -0.53
N CYS A 328 3.11 -9.63 -1.00
CA CYS A 328 3.25 -11.08 -1.28
C CYS A 328 3.02 -11.97 -0.05
N SER A 329 3.35 -11.48 1.15
CA SER A 329 3.17 -12.21 2.42
C SER A 329 1.88 -11.84 3.14
N LEU A 330 0.98 -11.06 2.54
CA LEU A 330 -0.25 -10.56 3.17
C LEU A 330 -1.05 -11.66 3.89
N THR A 331 -1.23 -12.81 3.25
CA THR A 331 -2.00 -13.94 3.79
C THR A 331 -1.37 -14.60 5.02
N GLN A 332 -0.11 -14.30 5.34
CA GLN A 332 0.63 -14.83 6.49
C GLN A 332 0.37 -14.04 7.78
N HIS A 333 -0.20 -12.83 7.69
CA HIS A 333 -0.33 -11.87 8.81
C HIS A 333 -1.78 -11.69 9.32
N SER A 334 -2.73 -12.48 8.82
CA SER A 334 -4.18 -12.22 8.81
C SER A 334 -4.89 -11.99 10.16
N THR A 335 -4.24 -12.22 11.31
CA THR A 335 -4.92 -12.14 12.63
C THR A 335 -4.10 -11.49 13.77
N SER A 336 -2.95 -10.88 13.48
CA SER A 336 -2.01 -10.44 14.54
C SER A 336 -1.52 -8.99 14.40
N ILE A 337 -2.36 -8.09 13.88
CA ILE A 337 -1.97 -6.68 13.67
C ILE A 337 -3.07 -5.73 14.16
N ALA A 338 -2.69 -4.49 14.49
CA ALA A 338 -3.60 -3.42 14.91
C ALA A 338 -3.94 -2.45 13.78
N GLY A 339 -3.08 -2.31 12.78
CA GLY A 339 -3.28 -1.45 11.60
C GLY A 339 -2.68 -2.06 10.33
N ALA A 340 -3.04 -1.52 9.16
CA ALA A 340 -2.26 -1.70 7.93
C ALA A 340 -1.98 -0.34 7.27
N CYS A 341 -0.79 -0.14 6.73
CA CYS A 341 -0.37 1.09 6.05
C CYS A 341 0.08 0.79 4.62
N ILE A 342 -0.63 1.31 3.62
CA ILE A 342 -0.32 1.09 2.19
C ILE A 342 0.65 2.16 1.70
N ASP A 343 1.81 1.77 1.18
CA ASP A 343 2.76 2.67 0.52
C ASP A 343 2.38 2.84 -0.96
N PHE A 344 1.73 3.96 -1.29
CA PHE A 344 1.30 4.27 -2.66
C PHE A 344 2.43 4.67 -3.60
N ASP A 345 3.61 5.04 -3.11
CA ASP A 345 4.76 5.31 -3.99
C ASP A 345 5.42 4.01 -4.47
N SER A 346 5.24 2.91 -3.73
CA SER A 346 5.72 1.58 -4.13
C SER A 346 4.82 0.90 -5.18
N LEU A 347 3.54 1.27 -5.25
CA LEU A 347 2.54 0.63 -6.11
C LEU A 347 2.38 1.36 -7.46
N PRO A 348 1.92 0.67 -8.52
CA PRO A 348 1.44 1.35 -9.71
C PRO A 348 0.27 2.28 -9.35
N ALA A 349 0.08 3.35 -10.13
CA ALA A 349 -1.03 4.27 -9.93
C ALA A 349 -2.37 3.52 -10.04
N LEU A 350 -3.13 3.50 -8.94
CA LEU A 350 -4.45 2.88 -8.86
C LEU A 350 -5.53 3.91 -9.14
N ASN A 351 -6.51 3.57 -9.97
CA ASN A 351 -7.75 4.33 -10.04
C ASN A 351 -8.68 3.98 -8.85
N SER A 352 -9.81 4.68 -8.72
CA SER A 352 -10.72 4.47 -7.58
C SER A 352 -11.27 3.05 -7.49
N GLU A 353 -11.68 2.43 -8.59
CA GLU A 353 -12.22 1.06 -8.59
C GLU A 353 -11.13 0.02 -8.26
N GLU A 354 -9.90 0.25 -8.74
CA GLU A 354 -8.74 -0.57 -8.41
C GLU A 354 -8.37 -0.45 -6.92
N LEU A 355 -8.42 0.74 -6.34
CA LEU A 355 -8.16 0.93 -4.92
C LEU A 355 -9.29 0.32 -4.06
N ASP A 356 -10.55 0.49 -4.44
CA ASP A 356 -11.68 -0.18 -3.78
C ASP A 356 -11.51 -1.71 -3.78
N GLY A 357 -11.07 -2.29 -4.91
CA GLY A 357 -10.77 -3.73 -5.00
C GLY A 357 -9.66 -4.18 -4.05
N LEU A 358 -8.56 -3.42 -3.96
CA LEU A 358 -7.48 -3.70 -3.00
C LEU A 358 -7.97 -3.60 -1.55
N LEU A 359 -8.77 -2.57 -1.22
CA LEU A 359 -9.30 -2.40 0.13
C LEU A 359 -10.28 -3.51 0.52
N VAL A 360 -11.12 -3.98 -0.41
CA VAL A 360 -11.96 -5.17 -0.20
C VAL A 360 -11.10 -6.38 0.16
N ILE A 361 -9.97 -6.57 -0.51
CA ILE A 361 -9.06 -7.68 -0.22
C ILE A 361 -8.44 -7.53 1.17
N LEU A 362 -7.91 -6.35 1.49
CA LEU A 362 -7.33 -6.11 2.80
C LEU A 362 -8.35 -6.36 3.91
N ARG A 363 -9.57 -5.87 3.79
CA ARG A 363 -10.65 -6.10 4.77
C ARG A 363 -11.15 -7.55 4.81
N THR A 364 -10.94 -8.32 3.74
CA THR A 364 -11.31 -9.74 3.65
C THR A 364 -10.24 -10.63 4.26
N LEU A 365 -8.96 -10.33 4.02
CA LEU A 365 -7.82 -11.14 4.46
C LEU A 365 -7.27 -10.72 5.84
N LEU A 366 -7.49 -9.47 6.23
CA LEU A 366 -7.20 -8.95 7.57
C LEU A 366 -8.52 -8.83 8.35
N THR A 367 -8.48 -8.23 9.54
CA THR A 367 -9.72 -7.94 10.29
C THR A 367 -10.49 -6.80 9.60
N THR A 368 -11.82 -6.94 9.50
CA THR A 368 -12.66 -6.06 8.68
C THR A 368 -12.65 -4.60 9.14
N ASP A 369 -12.54 -4.35 10.44
CA ASP A 369 -12.74 -3.02 11.05
C ASP A 369 -11.43 -2.29 11.37
N LEU A 370 -10.32 -2.95 11.01
CA LEU A 370 -8.96 -2.57 11.32
C LEU A 370 -8.59 -1.31 10.54
N PRO A 371 -7.94 -0.30 11.18
CA PRO A 371 -7.60 0.94 10.51
C PRO A 371 -6.62 0.73 9.36
N ILE A 372 -6.93 1.37 8.23
CA ILE A 372 -6.08 1.42 7.04
C ILE A 372 -5.52 2.83 6.88
N LEU A 373 -4.20 2.89 6.80
CA LEU A 373 -3.41 4.08 6.58
C LEU A 373 -2.92 4.08 5.13
N ALA A 374 -2.71 5.26 4.57
CA ALA A 374 -2.08 5.44 3.26
C ALA A 374 -0.85 6.34 3.40
N SER A 375 0.32 5.87 2.98
CA SER A 375 1.55 6.66 2.88
C SER A 375 1.85 7.05 1.44
N GLN A 376 2.21 8.31 1.25
CA GLN A 376 2.68 8.84 -0.03
C GLN A 376 3.55 10.09 0.18
N GLY A 377 4.45 10.36 -0.76
CA GLY A 377 5.27 11.56 -0.79
C GLY A 377 4.47 12.86 -0.68
N ILE A 378 4.98 13.81 0.08
CA ILE A 378 4.30 15.06 0.43
C ILE A 378 3.96 15.93 -0.80
N SER A 379 4.74 15.81 -1.88
CA SER A 379 4.41 16.47 -3.16
C SER A 379 3.04 16.06 -3.73
N ARG A 380 2.49 14.91 -3.31
CA ARG A 380 1.18 14.39 -3.75
C ARG A 380 0.09 14.52 -2.68
N ILE A 381 0.32 15.27 -1.61
CA ILE A 381 -0.58 15.39 -0.45
C ILE A 381 -2.05 15.70 -0.78
N GLN A 382 -2.30 16.51 -1.83
CA GLN A 382 -3.67 16.86 -2.23
C GLN A 382 -4.44 15.65 -2.76
N THR A 383 -3.78 14.81 -3.56
CA THR A 383 -4.38 13.59 -4.10
C THR A 383 -4.50 12.54 -3.00
N LEU A 384 -3.47 12.38 -2.16
CA LEU A 384 -3.50 11.48 -1.01
C LEU A 384 -4.70 11.78 -0.10
N HIS A 385 -4.83 13.02 0.39
CA HIS A 385 -5.92 13.39 1.30
C HIS A 385 -7.31 13.18 0.68
N LYS A 386 -7.51 13.59 -0.57
CA LYS A 386 -8.80 13.39 -1.26
C LYS A 386 -9.13 11.92 -1.46
N SER A 387 -8.14 11.11 -1.84
CA SER A 387 -8.29 9.68 -2.02
C SER A 387 -8.61 8.99 -0.70
N SER A 388 -7.85 9.29 0.36
CA SER A 388 -8.07 8.74 1.70
C SER A 388 -9.48 9.04 2.21
N VAL A 389 -10.01 10.26 2.00
CA VAL A 389 -11.38 10.60 2.37
C VAL A 389 -12.41 9.87 1.52
N TYR A 390 -12.22 9.82 0.20
CA TYR A 390 -13.14 9.14 -0.71
C TYR A 390 -13.28 7.65 -0.38
N HIS A 391 -12.16 6.99 -0.03
CA HIS A 391 -12.10 5.56 0.29
C HIS A 391 -12.25 5.24 1.79
N ASN A 392 -12.57 6.24 2.62
CA ASN A 392 -12.72 6.10 4.08
C ASN A 392 -11.51 5.43 4.77
N LEU A 393 -10.30 5.89 4.43
CA LEU A 393 -9.05 5.53 5.10
C LEU A 393 -8.88 6.36 6.37
N GLN A 394 -8.34 5.75 7.42
CA GLN A 394 -8.28 6.35 8.75
C GLN A 394 -7.15 7.38 8.85
N VAL A 395 -6.02 7.15 8.17
CA VAL A 395 -4.88 8.07 8.18
C VAL A 395 -4.30 8.30 6.79
N ALA A 396 -3.98 9.56 6.48
CA ALA A 396 -3.14 9.97 5.36
C ALA A 396 -1.75 10.39 5.88
N VAL A 397 -0.74 9.57 5.63
CA VAL A 397 0.66 9.79 6.01
C VAL A 397 1.39 10.46 4.86
N SER A 398 1.93 11.66 5.08
CA SER A 398 2.73 12.36 4.07
C SER A 398 4.22 12.21 4.37
N ARG A 399 4.94 11.47 3.51
CA ARG A 399 6.39 11.31 3.59
C ARG A 399 7.11 12.54 3.09
N ILE A 400 7.96 13.12 3.92
CA ILE A 400 8.69 14.35 3.59
C ILE A 400 9.83 14.05 2.63
N GLU A 401 10.55 12.95 2.86
CA GLU A 401 11.60 12.47 1.98
C GLU A 401 11.02 11.77 0.75
N ASP A 402 10.48 12.55 -0.18
CA ASP A 402 9.88 12.09 -1.43
C ASP A 402 10.77 12.33 -2.67
N GLY A 403 12.03 12.73 -2.44
CA GLY A 403 13.02 13.01 -3.49
C GLY A 403 12.88 14.37 -4.17
N THR A 404 11.92 15.22 -3.77
CA THR A 404 11.72 16.57 -4.33
C THR A 404 12.62 17.64 -3.72
N GLY A 405 13.27 17.35 -2.59
CA GLY A 405 14.10 18.31 -1.85
C GLY A 405 13.31 19.40 -1.14
N ILE A 406 12.00 19.22 -0.89
CA ILE A 406 11.19 20.14 -0.08
C ILE A 406 11.75 20.18 1.35
N PRO A 407 12.13 21.36 1.89
CA PRO A 407 12.59 21.45 3.27
C PRO A 407 11.48 21.14 4.27
N GLU A 408 11.86 20.55 5.41
CA GLU A 408 11.00 20.12 6.52
C GLU A 408 10.10 21.28 6.98
N ALA A 409 10.66 22.48 7.17
CA ALA A 409 9.89 23.66 7.57
C ALA A 409 8.83 24.09 6.53
N ALA A 410 9.07 23.85 5.24
CA ALA A 410 8.13 24.16 4.16
C ALA A 410 6.95 23.17 4.11
N THR A 411 7.08 21.99 4.73
CA THR A 411 6.02 20.99 4.82
C THR A 411 4.87 21.43 5.72
N LEU A 412 5.18 22.17 6.79
CA LEU A 412 4.19 22.59 7.80
C LEU A 412 3.02 23.39 7.23
N PRO A 413 3.22 24.42 6.37
CA PRO A 413 2.10 25.09 5.72
C PRO A 413 1.45 24.25 4.61
N ILE A 414 2.14 23.27 4.02
CA ILE A 414 1.58 22.36 3.01
C ILE A 414 0.54 21.44 3.64
N ILE A 415 0.90 20.74 4.72
CA ILE A 415 -0.01 19.87 5.46
C ILE A 415 -1.17 20.65 6.07
N GLY A 416 -0.90 21.76 6.77
CA GLY A 416 -1.96 22.54 7.43
C GLY A 416 -3.04 23.06 6.46
N ARG A 417 -2.64 23.48 5.25
CA ARG A 417 -3.62 23.87 4.21
C ARG A 417 -4.39 22.67 3.66
N SER A 418 -3.71 21.54 3.44
CA SER A 418 -4.36 20.33 2.91
C SER A 418 -5.35 19.74 3.90
N VAL A 419 -5.01 19.70 5.19
CA VAL A 419 -5.91 19.27 6.27
C VAL A 419 -7.19 20.11 6.27
N LYS A 420 -7.04 21.44 6.31
CA LYS A 420 -8.19 22.37 6.28
C LYS A 420 -9.07 22.22 5.03
N THR A 421 -8.44 21.96 3.87
CA THR A 421 -9.18 21.90 2.60
C THR A 421 -9.87 20.56 2.38
N ASN A 422 -9.24 19.45 2.80
CA ASN A 422 -9.62 18.11 2.37
C ASN A 422 -10.07 17.19 3.52
N LEU A 423 -9.64 17.43 4.78
CA LEU A 423 -9.86 16.51 5.90
C LEU A 423 -10.78 17.06 7.01
N GLU A 424 -10.98 18.38 7.11
CA GLU A 424 -11.73 19.01 8.23
C GLU A 424 -13.17 18.49 8.40
N SER A 425 -13.77 17.96 7.34
CA SER A 425 -15.13 17.41 7.34
C SER A 425 -15.18 15.87 7.26
N SER A 426 -14.09 15.18 7.57
CA SER A 426 -14.00 13.71 7.53
C SER A 426 -13.38 13.14 8.80
N ASN A 427 -13.43 11.81 8.94
CA ASN A 427 -12.78 11.08 10.04
C ASN A 427 -11.31 10.74 9.73
N THR A 428 -10.82 11.07 8.52
CA THR A 428 -9.45 10.81 8.11
C THR A 428 -8.52 11.83 8.77
N ILE A 429 -7.53 11.35 9.52
CA ILE A 429 -6.51 12.20 10.13
C ILE A 429 -5.24 12.27 9.26
N ALA A 430 -4.45 13.32 9.42
CA ALA A 430 -3.15 13.45 8.75
C ALA A 430 -2.00 13.03 9.67
N ALA A 431 -0.93 12.49 9.11
CA ALA A 431 0.34 12.22 9.78
C ALA A 431 1.52 12.62 8.87
N LEU A 432 2.70 12.77 9.45
CA LEU A 432 3.95 13.03 8.71
C LEU A 432 4.94 11.89 8.91
N GLU A 433 5.70 11.57 7.87
CA GLU A 433 6.83 10.63 7.96
C GLU A 433 8.14 11.40 7.70
N PHE A 434 9.01 11.41 8.70
CA PHE A 434 10.35 11.99 8.65
C PHE A 434 11.38 10.87 8.43
N GLY A 435 12.40 11.11 7.60
CA GLY A 435 13.49 10.14 7.42
C GLY A 435 14.67 10.34 8.36
N PHE A 436 14.56 11.25 9.33
CA PHE A 436 15.45 11.32 10.48
C PHE A 436 14.72 10.90 11.76
N THR A 437 15.49 10.59 12.82
CA THR A 437 14.95 10.27 14.15
C THR A 437 14.42 11.53 14.83
N CYS A 438 13.10 11.62 15.00
CA CYS A 438 12.46 12.73 15.71
C CYS A 438 12.74 12.71 17.21
N ASP A 439 12.85 13.91 17.78
CA ASP A 439 12.77 14.15 19.22
C ASP A 439 11.39 14.70 19.65
N ALA A 440 11.22 14.99 20.95
CA ALA A 440 9.96 15.54 21.46
C ALA A 440 9.59 16.91 20.85
N HIS A 441 10.56 17.72 20.46
CA HIS A 441 10.34 19.02 19.83
C HIS A 441 9.77 18.84 18.42
N ASP A 442 10.39 17.98 17.60
CA ASP A 442 9.96 17.70 16.23
C ASP A 442 8.50 17.23 16.19
N VAL A 443 8.14 16.32 17.10
CA VAL A 443 6.79 15.78 17.22
C VAL A 443 5.79 16.90 17.55
N ILE A 444 6.10 17.78 18.52
CA ILE A 444 5.21 18.91 18.87
C ILE A 444 5.09 19.89 17.70
N VAL A 445 6.16 20.15 16.95
CA VAL A 445 6.12 21.01 15.76
C VAL A 445 5.20 20.42 14.70
N ALA A 446 5.30 19.12 14.43
CA ALA A 446 4.41 18.41 13.51
C ALA A 446 2.95 18.45 13.97
N ARG A 447 2.69 18.24 15.28
CA ARG A 447 1.36 18.36 15.89
C ARG A 447 0.76 19.76 15.69
N CYS A 448 1.55 20.80 15.93
CA CYS A 448 1.14 22.19 15.69
C CYS A 448 0.82 22.49 14.22
N ALA A 449 1.39 21.74 13.28
CA ALA A 449 1.14 21.90 11.84
C ALA A 449 -0.09 21.13 11.33
N GLY A 450 -0.68 20.26 12.16
CA GLY A 450 -1.90 19.51 11.85
C GLY A 450 -1.70 18.01 11.61
N ALA A 451 -0.49 17.47 11.80
CA ALA A 451 -0.27 16.03 11.86
C ALA A 451 -0.71 15.48 13.22
N GLN A 452 -1.47 14.38 13.31
CA GLN A 452 -1.90 13.79 14.57
C GLN A 452 -0.82 12.95 15.25
N PHE A 453 0.09 12.40 14.48
CA PHE A 453 1.31 11.74 14.95
C PHE A 453 2.36 11.78 13.84
N VAL A 454 3.57 11.31 14.16
CA VAL A 454 4.65 11.20 13.17
C VAL A 454 5.17 9.77 13.05
N ILE A 455 5.58 9.39 11.85
CA ILE A 455 6.37 8.18 11.60
C ILE A 455 7.83 8.59 11.54
N THR A 456 8.67 7.87 12.27
CA THR A 456 10.09 8.18 12.44
C THR A 456 10.86 6.89 12.63
N GLN A 457 12.15 6.88 12.30
CA GLN A 457 13.03 5.76 12.61
C GLN A 457 13.61 5.90 14.03
N PRO A 458 13.72 4.81 14.80
CA PRO A 458 14.46 4.83 16.06
C PRO A 458 15.94 5.12 15.80
N PRO A 459 16.66 5.71 16.77
CA PRO A 459 18.07 6.06 16.59
C PRO A 459 18.96 4.85 16.38
N VAL A 460 18.63 3.73 17.04
CA VAL A 460 19.31 2.43 16.93
C VAL A 460 18.24 1.35 16.96
N LEU A 461 18.37 0.32 16.11
CA LEU A 461 17.48 -0.84 16.05
C LEU A 461 17.82 -1.89 17.13
N GLU A 462 17.98 -1.42 18.36
CA GLU A 462 18.24 -2.23 19.55
C GLU A 462 17.21 -1.91 20.63
N MET A 463 16.70 -2.93 21.32
CA MET A 463 15.55 -2.79 22.20
C MET A 463 15.83 -1.83 23.37
N GLU A 464 17.01 -1.92 23.98
CA GLU A 464 17.40 -1.06 25.09
C GLU A 464 17.45 0.41 24.66
N ASP A 465 18.07 0.72 23.53
CA ASP A 465 18.12 2.08 22.98
C ASP A 465 16.74 2.62 22.62
N MET A 466 15.87 1.80 22.04
CA MET A 466 14.49 2.19 21.76
C MET A 466 13.72 2.49 23.05
N GLU A 467 13.89 1.68 24.11
CA GLU A 467 13.27 1.91 25.41
C GLU A 467 13.76 3.23 26.04
N PHE A 468 15.07 3.49 26.00
CA PHE A 468 15.65 4.75 26.49
C PHE A 468 15.16 5.96 25.69
N TRP A 469 15.07 5.83 24.36
CA TRP A 469 14.59 6.89 23.48
C TRP A 469 13.13 7.24 23.74
N LEU A 470 12.24 6.24 23.78
CA LEU A 470 10.82 6.43 24.09
C LEU A 470 10.64 7.07 25.49
N HIS A 471 11.41 6.61 26.47
CA HIS A 471 11.39 7.16 27.83
C HIS A 471 11.82 8.63 27.86
N GLY A 472 12.94 8.96 27.21
CA GLY A 472 13.43 10.33 27.10
C GLY A 472 12.43 11.25 26.41
N MET A 473 11.85 10.80 25.29
CA MET A 473 10.82 11.54 24.56
C MET A 473 9.57 11.80 25.41
N THR A 474 9.14 10.84 26.22
CA THR A 474 8.03 11.03 27.17
C THR A 474 8.33 12.16 28.15
N ILE A 475 9.52 12.15 28.76
CA ILE A 475 9.92 13.16 29.75
C ILE A 475 9.98 14.54 29.10
N ASP A 476 10.64 14.64 27.95
CA ASP A 476 10.87 15.90 27.25
C ASP A 476 9.57 16.49 26.70
N MET A 477 8.68 15.67 26.15
CA MET A 477 7.38 16.11 25.66
C MET A 477 6.52 16.68 26.80
N LYS A 478 6.40 15.94 27.92
CA LYS A 478 5.70 16.43 29.11
C LYS A 478 6.36 17.71 29.65
N ARG A 479 7.68 17.86 29.58
CA ARG A 479 8.39 19.07 30.01
C ARG A 479 8.04 20.26 29.13
N ILE A 480 8.08 20.09 27.81
CA ILE A 480 7.75 21.16 26.85
C ILE A 480 6.30 21.61 27.06
N LEU A 481 5.34 20.67 27.09
CA LEU A 481 3.92 20.99 27.28
C LEU A 481 3.65 21.74 28.59
N ARG A 482 4.22 21.27 29.72
CA ARG A 482 4.15 22.00 31.01
C ARG A 482 4.71 23.41 30.90
N SER A 483 5.85 23.58 30.23
CA SER A 483 6.49 24.90 30.09
C SER A 483 5.68 25.91 29.30
N ILE A 484 4.85 25.45 28.36
CA ILE A 484 3.95 26.29 27.56
C ILE A 484 2.53 26.36 28.11
N GLY A 485 2.25 25.72 29.25
CA GLY A 485 0.97 25.81 29.94
C GLY A 485 -0.11 24.83 29.48
N LEU A 486 0.26 23.74 28.79
CA LEU A 486 -0.69 22.80 28.20
C LEU A 486 -0.77 21.47 28.94
N GLU A 487 -1.99 21.00 29.18
CA GLU A 487 -2.32 19.75 29.90
C GLU A 487 -2.40 18.55 28.94
N SER A 488 -2.55 18.79 27.64
CA SER A 488 -2.60 17.75 26.60
C SER A 488 -1.91 18.17 25.31
N ILE A 489 -1.30 17.21 24.62
CA ILE A 489 -0.73 17.40 23.28
C ILE A 489 -1.78 17.89 22.27
N ASP A 490 -3.07 17.58 22.47
CA ASP A 490 -4.14 18.01 21.55
C ASP A 490 -4.44 19.51 21.62
N GLN A 491 -3.95 20.20 22.66
CA GLN A 491 -4.10 21.65 22.81
C GLN A 491 -3.07 22.44 22.02
N VAL A 492 -2.05 21.79 21.44
CA VAL A 492 -1.04 22.47 20.64
C VAL A 492 -1.65 23.03 19.35
N GLN A 493 -1.07 24.13 18.88
CA GLN A 493 -1.61 24.90 17.76
C GLN A 493 -0.47 25.54 17.00
N ARG A 494 -0.68 25.80 15.71
CA ARG A 494 0.26 26.55 14.88
C ARG A 494 0.68 27.90 15.49
N ALA A 495 -0.18 28.51 16.32
CA ALA A 495 0.12 29.76 17.02
C ALA A 495 1.25 29.64 18.06
N HIS A 496 1.59 28.43 18.52
CA HIS A 496 2.73 28.18 19.40
C HIS A 496 4.08 28.21 18.65
N LEU A 497 4.09 28.13 17.32
CA LEU A 497 5.32 28.05 16.53
C LEU A 497 5.88 29.42 16.15
N ARG A 498 7.21 29.57 16.22
CA ARG A 498 7.97 30.71 15.71
C ARG A 498 9.17 30.23 14.89
N ALA A 499 9.53 30.95 13.84
CA ALA A 499 10.78 30.71 13.12
C ALA A 499 11.94 31.45 13.81
N LEU A 500 13.09 30.80 13.97
CA LEU A 500 14.30 31.36 14.59
C LEU A 500 15.14 32.16 13.60
N ASP A 501 14.98 31.91 12.30
CA ASP A 501 15.70 32.60 11.23
C ASP A 501 14.76 33.05 10.10
N TYR A 502 15.33 33.83 9.18
CA TYR A 502 14.60 34.41 8.04
C TYR A 502 14.17 33.37 7.02
N ASP A 503 15.02 32.40 6.71
CA ASP A 503 14.76 31.42 5.66
C ASP A 503 13.60 30.50 6.06
N THR A 504 13.62 30.04 7.30
CA THR A 504 12.54 29.25 7.91
C THR A 504 11.25 30.04 7.94
N ALA A 505 11.27 31.31 8.36
CA ALA A 505 10.07 32.17 8.32
C ALA A 505 9.54 32.34 6.88
N ALA A 506 10.44 32.47 5.91
CA ALA A 506 10.11 32.69 4.51
C ALA A 506 9.41 31.47 3.89
N VAL A 507 9.89 30.25 4.16
CA VAL A 507 9.34 29.02 3.57
C VAL A 507 8.17 28.42 4.34
N SER A 508 8.13 28.56 5.67
CA SER A 508 7.09 27.96 6.52
C SER A 508 5.86 28.84 6.70
N GLY A 509 6.00 30.16 6.53
CA GLY A 509 4.96 31.13 6.86
C GLY A 509 4.73 31.30 8.36
N LEU A 510 5.65 30.84 9.20
CA LEU A 510 5.65 31.11 10.63
C LEU A 510 6.08 32.56 10.90
N ARG A 511 5.63 33.07 12.05
CA ARG A 511 6.11 34.36 12.59
C ARG A 511 7.55 34.17 13.06
N MET A 512 8.45 35.06 12.66
CA MET A 512 9.81 35.05 13.19
C MET A 512 9.80 35.43 14.67
N VAL A 513 10.71 34.88 15.48
CA VAL A 513 10.89 35.31 16.88
C VAL A 513 11.11 36.83 16.93
N GLY A 514 10.38 37.50 17.83
CA GLY A 514 10.39 38.97 17.93
C GLY A 514 9.46 39.69 16.95
N TYR A 515 8.82 39.00 16.00
CA TYR A 515 7.85 39.56 15.07
C TYR A 515 6.42 39.17 15.46
N GLU A 516 5.51 40.15 15.47
CA GLU A 516 4.09 39.90 15.76
C GLU A 516 3.31 39.34 14.56
N ARG A 517 3.86 39.47 13.35
CA ARG A 517 3.20 39.14 12.08
C ARG A 517 4.13 38.33 11.15
N PRO A 518 3.58 37.45 10.29
CA PRO A 518 4.35 36.78 9.23
C PRO A 518 5.08 37.78 8.31
N LEU A 519 6.07 37.28 7.56
CA LEU A 519 6.78 38.10 6.58
C LEU A 519 5.84 38.61 5.48
N PRO A 520 6.08 39.82 4.91
CA PRO A 520 5.13 40.50 4.02
C PRO A 520 4.63 39.67 2.82
N HIS A 521 5.46 38.81 2.22
CA HIS A 521 5.09 38.02 1.05
C HIS A 521 4.03 36.94 1.34
N TRP A 522 3.82 36.58 2.60
CA TRP A 522 2.74 35.68 3.01
C TRP A 522 1.36 36.34 3.05
N PHE A 523 1.26 37.67 2.97
CA PHE A 523 -0.02 38.38 2.84
C PHE A 523 -0.45 38.59 1.38
N ALA A 524 0.43 38.30 0.42
CA ALA A 524 0.23 38.62 -0.99
C ALA A 524 -0.48 37.52 -1.80
N ARG A 525 -1.11 36.53 -1.15
CA ARG A 525 -1.76 35.38 -1.79
C ARG A 525 -3.21 35.21 -1.39
#